data_AF-A0A6V8P4M3-F1
#
_entry.id   AF-A0A6V8P4M3-F1
#
_cell.length_a   1.000
_cell.length_b   1.000
_cell.length_c   1.000
_cell.angle_alpha   90.00
_cell.angle_beta   90.00
_cell.angle_gamma   90.00
#
_symmetry.space_group_name_H-M   'P 1'
#
loop_
_entity.id
_entity.type
_entity.pdbx_description
1 polymer ?
#
loop_
_entity_poly.entity_id
_entity_poly.type
_entity_poly.pdbx_seq_one_letter_code
_entity_poly.pdbx_strand_id
1 'polypeptide(L)'
;MMINIQIYVAVLHGIFWKLLSKNPDEFDAISPYISLFLEQPYRKNIYDDIARIIKEWIEKKPEKCTPWFEKLLSNIAIYVKTNKQEGRNIWLMPEKIINYIAYHHPEKLETLIEQLVDLWIEGSYIGNPKSLFESYKGIANAGLKKATRTRFKSLYSKMKNLNPRLVQVDWKEAKAEKKAELGRPFDLD
;
A
#
# COMPACT_ATOMS: atom_id res chain seq x y z
N MET A 1 2.65 -6.07 38.26
CA MET A 1 1.89 -7.22 37.70
C MET A 1 1.91 -7.11 36.18
N MET A 2 2.95 -7.63 35.51
CA MET A 2 3.25 -7.36 34.08
C MET A 2 3.49 -8.65 33.26
N ILE A 3 2.91 -9.78 33.68
CA ILE A 3 3.24 -11.10 33.10
C ILE A 3 2.11 -11.71 32.24
N ASN A 4 0.88 -11.18 32.25
CA ASN A 4 -0.25 -11.86 31.61
C ASN A 4 -0.77 -11.30 30.27
N ILE A 5 -0.09 -10.34 29.64
CA ILE A 5 -0.51 -9.82 28.31
C ILE A 5 0.23 -10.55 27.16
N GLN A 6 1.47 -11.01 27.36
CA GLN A 6 2.25 -11.62 26.28
C GLN A 6 1.70 -12.97 25.79
N ILE A 7 1.04 -13.74 26.66
CA ILE A 7 0.48 -15.06 26.29
C ILE A 7 -0.80 -14.91 25.46
N TYR A 8 -1.66 -13.94 25.75
CA TYR A 8 -2.87 -13.68 24.94
C TYR A 8 -2.54 -13.11 23.56
N VAL A 9 -1.49 -12.30 23.46
CA VAL A 9 -1.05 -11.73 22.17
C VAL A 9 -0.64 -12.84 21.21
N ALA A 10 0.12 -13.86 21.65
CA ALA A 10 0.61 -14.91 20.75
C ALA A 10 -0.49 -15.82 20.15
N VAL A 11 -1.63 -15.99 20.84
CA VAL A 11 -2.75 -16.84 20.37
C VAL A 11 -3.65 -16.11 19.36
N LEU A 12 -3.63 -14.77 19.32
CA LEU A 12 -4.48 -13.96 18.44
C LEU A 12 -3.94 -13.79 17.01
N HIS A 13 -2.69 -14.18 16.76
CA HIS A 13 -2.05 -14.01 15.45
C HIS A 13 -2.64 -15.04 14.46
N GLY A 14 -3.18 -14.54 13.34
CA GLY A 14 -3.97 -15.30 12.38
C GLY A 14 -5.46 -15.36 12.70
N ILE A 15 -5.90 -14.99 13.92
CA ILE A 15 -7.33 -15.02 14.29
C ILE A 15 -8.07 -13.85 13.67
N PHE A 16 -7.55 -12.61 13.71
CA PHE A 16 -8.31 -11.47 13.19
C PHE A 16 -8.61 -11.57 11.71
N TRP A 17 -7.61 -11.89 10.89
CA TRP A 17 -7.87 -12.09 9.46
C TRP A 17 -8.84 -13.25 9.20
N LYS A 18 -8.67 -14.41 9.85
CA LYS A 18 -9.59 -15.55 9.73
C LYS A 18 -10.99 -15.26 10.28
N LEU A 19 -11.09 -14.41 11.30
CA LEU A 19 -12.35 -13.98 11.88
C LEU A 19 -13.07 -13.08 10.87
N LEU A 20 -12.40 -12.09 10.30
CA LEU A 20 -12.97 -11.21 9.28
C LEU A 20 -13.35 -11.94 7.99
N SER A 21 -12.62 -12.99 7.61
CA SER A 21 -12.98 -13.79 6.43
C SER A 21 -14.23 -14.64 6.66
N LYS A 22 -14.55 -14.98 7.92
CA LYS A 22 -15.75 -15.73 8.30
C LYS A 22 -16.92 -14.84 8.70
N ASN A 23 -16.64 -13.73 9.37
CA ASN A 23 -17.62 -12.78 9.88
C ASN A 23 -17.16 -11.34 9.57
N PRO A 24 -17.47 -10.82 8.38
CA PRO A 24 -17.10 -9.46 7.98
C PRO A 24 -17.66 -8.37 8.90
N ASP A 25 -18.80 -8.61 9.55
CA ASP A 25 -19.47 -7.60 10.39
C ASP A 25 -18.66 -7.26 11.66
N GLU A 26 -17.69 -8.11 12.03
CA GLU A 26 -16.78 -7.88 13.16
C GLU A 26 -15.68 -6.84 12.86
N PHE A 27 -15.60 -6.30 11.64
CA PHE A 27 -14.54 -5.35 11.26
C PHE A 27 -14.42 -4.17 12.21
N ASP A 28 -15.54 -3.52 12.52
CA ASP A 28 -15.53 -2.33 13.37
C ASP A 28 -15.22 -2.71 14.84
N ALA A 29 -15.60 -3.90 15.29
CA ALA A 29 -15.28 -4.43 16.61
C ALA A 29 -13.78 -4.71 16.77
N ILE A 30 -13.12 -5.24 15.73
CA ILE A 30 -11.68 -5.56 15.81
C ILE A 30 -10.76 -4.36 15.49
N SER A 31 -11.28 -3.35 14.79
CA SER A 31 -10.50 -2.20 14.31
C SER A 31 -9.66 -1.52 15.40
N PRO A 32 -10.14 -1.30 16.63
CA PRO A 32 -9.34 -0.72 17.70
C PRO A 32 -8.09 -1.54 18.03
N TYR A 33 -8.18 -2.87 17.97
CA TYR A 33 -7.05 -3.75 18.25
C TYR A 33 -5.99 -3.65 17.15
N ILE A 34 -6.38 -3.58 15.87
CA ILE A 34 -5.45 -3.36 14.76
C ILE A 34 -4.65 -2.06 14.99
N SER A 35 -5.34 -0.98 15.34
CA SER A 35 -4.67 0.29 15.68
C SER A 35 -3.70 0.13 16.85
N LEU A 36 -4.08 -0.57 17.92
CA LEU A 36 -3.20 -0.83 19.07
C LEU A 36 -1.95 -1.64 18.68
N PHE A 37 -2.08 -2.64 17.80
CA PHE A 37 -0.93 -3.42 17.33
C PHE A 37 0.03 -2.57 16.49
N LEU A 38 -0.49 -1.64 15.70
CA LEU A 38 0.33 -0.71 14.93
C LEU A 38 1.02 0.36 15.78
N GLU A 39 0.63 0.54 17.04
CA GLU A 39 1.39 1.35 18.00
C GLU A 39 2.57 0.59 18.63
N GLN A 40 2.62 -0.73 18.47
CA GLN A 40 3.72 -1.56 18.98
C GLN A 40 4.85 -1.68 17.95
N PRO A 41 6.10 -1.98 18.39
CA PRO A 41 7.20 -2.29 17.48
C PRO A 41 6.86 -3.40 16.49
N TYR A 42 7.50 -3.35 15.32
CA TYR A 42 7.27 -4.32 14.24
C TYR A 42 7.40 -5.76 14.74
N ARG A 43 6.38 -6.57 14.43
CA ARG A 43 6.36 -8.02 14.65
C ARG A 43 5.84 -8.68 13.39
N LYS A 44 6.70 -9.38 12.67
CA LYS A 44 6.43 -9.94 11.33
C LYS A 44 5.04 -10.56 11.20
N ASN A 45 4.71 -11.54 12.04
CA ASN A 45 3.44 -12.26 11.91
C ASN A 45 2.21 -11.35 12.09
N ILE A 46 2.26 -10.38 13.02
CA ILE A 46 1.15 -9.43 13.23
C ILE A 46 0.99 -8.53 12.00
N TYR A 47 2.11 -7.99 11.53
CA TYR A 47 2.12 -7.02 10.45
C TYR A 47 1.76 -7.67 9.11
N ASP A 48 2.14 -8.92 8.89
CA ASP A 48 1.73 -9.70 7.72
C ASP A 48 0.21 -9.92 7.71
N ASP A 49 -0.41 -10.22 8.87
CA ASP A 49 -1.86 -10.35 8.98
C ASP A 49 -2.57 -8.99 8.77
N ILE A 50 -2.05 -7.91 9.36
CA ILE A 50 -2.59 -6.56 9.14
C ILE A 50 -2.49 -6.15 7.67
N ALA A 51 -1.36 -6.43 7.00
CA ALA A 51 -1.20 -6.17 5.57
C ALA A 51 -2.23 -6.94 4.74
N ARG A 52 -2.55 -8.19 5.13
CA ARG A 52 -3.61 -8.98 4.48
C ARG A 52 -5.00 -8.40 4.70
N ILE A 53 -5.31 -7.98 5.94
CA ILE A 53 -6.56 -7.29 6.26
C ILE A 53 -6.70 -6.02 5.41
N ILE A 54 -5.67 -5.18 5.37
CA ILE A 54 -5.65 -3.96 4.54
C ILE A 54 -5.95 -4.30 3.07
N LYS A 55 -5.28 -5.31 2.51
CA LYS A 55 -5.47 -5.72 1.11
C LYS A 55 -6.90 -6.15 0.81
N GLU A 56 -7.56 -6.85 1.74
CA GLU A 56 -8.91 -7.37 1.56
C GLU A 56 -10.01 -6.34 1.86
N TRP A 57 -9.71 -5.36 2.71
CA TRP A 57 -10.71 -4.42 3.24
C TRP A 57 -10.61 -3.01 2.69
N ILE A 58 -9.54 -2.66 1.96
CA ILE A 58 -9.33 -1.30 1.41
C ILE A 58 -10.52 -0.80 0.57
N GLU A 59 -11.18 -1.67 -0.21
CA GLU A 59 -12.34 -1.29 -1.03
C GLU A 59 -13.61 -1.02 -0.20
N LYS A 60 -13.72 -1.61 0.99
CA LYS A 60 -14.91 -1.51 1.86
C LYS A 60 -14.75 -0.48 2.98
N LYS A 61 -13.54 -0.37 3.53
CA LYS A 61 -13.22 0.43 4.72
C LYS A 61 -11.92 1.23 4.50
N PRO A 62 -11.83 2.06 3.45
CA PRO A 62 -10.59 2.73 3.09
C PRO A 62 -10.08 3.72 4.12
N GLU A 63 -11.00 4.39 4.82
CA GLU A 63 -10.69 5.37 5.87
C GLU A 63 -9.94 4.76 7.07
N LYS A 64 -10.08 3.46 7.30
CA LYS A 64 -9.32 2.72 8.32
C LYS A 64 -8.04 2.14 7.73
N CYS A 65 -8.13 1.54 6.55
CA CYS A 65 -7.01 0.84 5.92
C CYS A 65 -5.86 1.78 5.52
N THR A 66 -6.18 3.01 5.08
CA THR A 66 -5.17 3.97 4.62
C THR A 66 -4.23 4.42 5.75
N PRO A 67 -4.72 4.94 6.89
CA PRO A 67 -3.85 5.25 8.03
C PRO A 67 -3.11 4.04 8.58
N TRP A 68 -3.74 2.85 8.57
CA TRP A 68 -3.06 1.63 9.00
C TRP A 68 -1.87 1.27 8.12
N PHE A 69 -2.00 1.45 6.80
CA PHE A 69 -0.90 1.19 5.87
C PHE A 69 0.25 2.18 6.03
N GLU A 70 -0.05 3.47 6.23
CA GLU A 70 0.96 4.50 6.53
C GLU A 70 1.76 4.12 7.79
N LYS A 71 1.07 3.75 8.87
CA LYS A 71 1.70 3.35 10.13
C LYS A 71 2.50 2.06 9.97
N LEU A 72 1.94 1.08 9.24
CA LEU A 72 2.61 -0.18 8.91
C LEU A 72 3.93 0.06 8.19
N LEU A 73 3.96 0.88 7.13
CA LEU A 73 5.19 1.19 6.40
C LEU A 73 6.22 1.90 7.27
N SER A 74 5.77 2.86 8.09
CA SER A 74 6.65 3.60 9.01
C SER A 74 7.36 2.64 9.99
N ASN A 75 6.62 1.74 10.62
CA ASN A 75 7.18 0.81 11.59
C ASN A 75 8.09 -0.24 10.94
N ILE A 76 7.76 -0.71 9.73
CA ILE A 76 8.63 -1.58 8.94
C ILE A 76 9.94 -0.86 8.60
N ALA A 77 9.88 0.39 8.14
CA ALA A 77 11.07 1.16 7.80
C ALA A 77 11.98 1.38 9.02
N ILE A 78 11.42 1.65 10.20
CA ILE A 78 12.18 1.74 11.46
C ILE A 78 12.87 0.41 11.78
N TYR A 79 12.14 -0.70 11.65
CA TYR A 79 12.66 -2.03 11.95
C TYR A 79 13.82 -2.42 11.01
N VAL A 80 13.66 -2.25 9.70
CA VAL A 80 14.68 -2.62 8.70
C VAL A 80 15.95 -1.78 8.85
N LYS A 81 15.83 -0.49 9.18
CA LYS A 81 17.01 0.38 9.43
C LYS A 81 17.89 -0.14 10.55
N THR A 82 17.29 -0.75 11.57
CA THR A 82 18.00 -1.31 12.74
C THR A 82 18.34 -2.79 12.59
N ASN A 83 17.68 -3.50 11.66
CA ASN A 83 17.82 -4.94 11.42
C ASN A 83 17.98 -5.23 9.93
N LYS A 84 19.00 -4.67 9.28
CA LYS A 84 19.13 -4.69 7.80
C LYS A 84 19.03 -6.06 7.15
N GLN A 85 19.57 -7.11 7.80
CA GLN A 85 19.50 -8.47 7.27
C GLN A 85 18.07 -9.02 7.17
N GLU A 86 17.17 -8.53 8.02
CA GLU A 86 15.77 -8.94 8.08
C GLU A 86 14.89 -8.30 7.01
N GLY A 87 15.37 -7.27 6.29
CA GLY A 87 14.64 -6.65 5.19
C GLY A 87 14.19 -7.66 4.13
N ARG A 88 15.01 -8.69 3.88
CA ARG A 88 14.72 -9.78 2.92
C ARG A 88 13.54 -10.66 3.31
N ASN A 89 13.14 -10.63 4.59
CA ASN A 89 12.01 -11.42 5.12
C ASN A 89 10.68 -10.65 5.10
N ILE A 90 10.68 -9.44 4.55
CA ILE A 90 9.51 -8.56 4.47
C ILE A 90 8.89 -8.64 3.09
N TRP A 91 7.63 -9.10 3.05
CA TRP A 91 6.84 -9.28 1.82
C TRP A 91 5.55 -8.48 1.89
N LEU A 92 5.47 -7.44 1.07
CA LEU A 92 4.31 -6.57 0.93
C LEU A 92 3.69 -6.72 -0.46
N MET A 93 2.37 -6.59 -0.56
CA MET A 93 1.62 -6.53 -1.82
C MET A 93 0.68 -5.30 -1.81
N PRO A 94 1.23 -4.09 -1.95
CA PRO A 94 0.50 -2.86 -1.65
C PRO A 94 -0.27 -2.30 -2.86
N GLU A 95 -0.30 -2.98 -4.00
CA GLU A 95 -0.82 -2.42 -5.26
C GLU A 95 -2.26 -1.92 -5.15
N LYS A 96 -3.14 -2.67 -4.47
CA LYS A 96 -4.54 -2.27 -4.29
C LYS A 96 -4.67 -0.94 -3.53
N ILE A 97 -3.97 -0.82 -2.40
CA ILE A 97 -4.04 0.40 -1.58
C ILE A 97 -3.33 1.57 -2.24
N ILE A 98 -2.21 1.33 -2.94
CA ILE A 98 -1.50 2.36 -3.69
C ILE A 98 -2.38 2.91 -4.83
N ASN A 99 -3.12 2.05 -5.54
CA ASN A 99 -4.06 2.50 -6.56
C ASN A 99 -5.23 3.30 -5.97
N TYR A 100 -5.78 2.86 -4.83
CA TYR A 100 -6.80 3.63 -4.10
C TYR A 100 -6.29 5.02 -3.72
N ILE A 101 -5.10 5.10 -3.11
CA ILE A 101 -4.47 6.36 -2.71
C ILE A 101 -4.19 7.25 -3.92
N ALA A 102 -3.73 6.70 -5.04
CA ALA A 102 -3.49 7.50 -6.24
C ALA A 102 -4.75 8.19 -6.78
N TYR A 103 -5.93 7.57 -6.60
CA TYR A 103 -7.20 8.14 -7.05
C TYR A 103 -7.81 9.10 -6.02
N HIS A 104 -7.80 8.72 -4.74
CA HIS A 104 -8.53 9.43 -3.68
C HIS A 104 -7.68 10.39 -2.84
N HIS A 105 -6.39 10.08 -2.65
CA HIS A 105 -5.46 10.83 -1.79
C HIS A 105 -4.09 11.01 -2.48
N PRO A 106 -4.05 11.56 -3.70
CA PRO A 106 -2.84 11.60 -4.52
C PRO A 106 -1.70 12.38 -3.85
N GLU A 107 -1.99 13.29 -2.92
CA GLU A 107 -1.01 14.02 -2.12
C GLU A 107 -0.14 13.13 -1.23
N LYS A 108 -0.61 11.93 -0.89
CA LYS A 108 0.12 10.96 -0.05
C LYS A 108 0.97 9.99 -0.87
N LEU A 109 0.68 9.87 -2.16
CA LEU A 109 1.18 8.79 -3.00
C LEU A 109 2.72 8.80 -3.11
N GLU A 110 3.31 9.98 -3.33
CA GLU A 110 4.77 10.11 -3.50
C GLU A 110 5.55 9.64 -2.27
N THR A 111 5.12 10.06 -1.08
CA THR A 111 5.74 9.68 0.19
C THR A 111 5.70 8.16 0.40
N LEU A 112 4.57 7.52 0.10
CA LEU A 112 4.42 6.07 0.28
C LEU A 112 5.24 5.27 -0.73
N ILE A 113 5.31 5.72 -1.98
CA ILE A 113 6.18 5.10 -2.97
C ILE A 113 7.65 5.26 -2.59
N GLU A 114 8.07 6.42 -2.08
CA GLU A 114 9.44 6.63 -1.61
C GLU A 114 9.80 5.66 -0.47
N GLN A 115 8.91 5.48 0.52
CA GLN A 115 9.10 4.50 1.59
C GLN A 115 9.19 3.06 1.05
N LEU A 116 8.34 2.68 0.10
CA LEU A 116 8.41 1.36 -0.53
C LEU A 116 9.73 1.16 -1.29
N VAL A 117 10.21 2.18 -2.00
CA VAL A 117 11.52 2.14 -2.69
C VAL A 117 12.65 1.94 -1.70
N ASP A 118 12.65 2.66 -0.57
CA ASP A 118 13.66 2.49 0.48
C ASP A 118 13.65 1.05 1.03
N LEU A 119 12.46 0.50 1.31
CA LEU A 119 12.33 -0.90 1.74
C LEU A 119 12.84 -1.89 0.70
N TRP A 120 12.59 -1.65 -0.58
CA TRP A 120 13.08 -2.48 -1.67
C TRP A 120 14.60 -2.43 -1.82
N ILE A 121 15.22 -1.25 -1.64
CA ILE A 121 16.68 -1.09 -1.64
C ILE A 121 17.31 -1.91 -0.51
N GLU A 122 16.65 -1.98 0.65
CA GLU A 122 17.06 -2.81 1.78
C GLU A 122 16.68 -4.31 1.62
N GLY A 123 16.18 -4.70 0.44
CA GLY A 123 15.94 -6.10 0.07
C GLY A 123 14.52 -6.62 0.32
N SER A 124 13.58 -5.77 0.74
CA SER A 124 12.18 -6.16 0.92
C SER A 124 11.49 -6.41 -0.41
N TYR A 125 10.57 -7.36 -0.46
CA TYR A 125 9.64 -7.50 -1.59
C TYR A 125 8.46 -6.56 -1.40
N ILE A 126 8.25 -5.65 -2.36
CA ILE A 126 7.20 -4.63 -2.30
C ILE A 126 6.08 -4.84 -3.33
N GLY A 127 5.91 -6.06 -3.82
CA GLY A 127 4.97 -6.36 -4.92
C GLY A 127 5.61 -6.11 -6.28
N ASN A 128 4.82 -5.63 -7.24
CA ASN A 128 5.24 -5.36 -8.61
C ASN A 128 5.65 -3.88 -8.79
N PRO A 129 6.95 -3.55 -8.92
CA PRO A 129 7.39 -2.18 -9.09
C PRO A 129 6.78 -1.49 -10.31
N LYS A 130 6.53 -2.22 -11.41
CA LYS A 130 5.88 -1.60 -12.58
C LYS A 130 4.49 -1.09 -12.20
N SER A 131 3.67 -1.93 -11.58
CA SER A 131 2.30 -1.56 -11.17
C SER A 131 2.30 -0.40 -10.18
N LEU A 132 3.20 -0.40 -9.19
CA LEU A 132 3.32 0.70 -8.23
C LEU A 132 3.66 2.02 -8.89
N PHE A 133 4.60 2.01 -9.83
CA PHE A 133 5.01 3.21 -10.54
C PHE A 133 4.07 3.60 -11.69
N GLU A 134 3.10 2.77 -12.06
CA GLU A 134 2.01 3.13 -12.98
C GLU A 134 0.80 3.71 -12.25
N SER A 135 0.74 3.63 -10.92
CA SER A 135 -0.37 4.15 -10.11
C SER A 135 -0.64 5.66 -10.33
N TYR A 136 0.38 6.46 -10.67
CA TYR A 136 0.20 7.90 -10.98
C TYR A 136 -0.82 8.14 -12.10
N LYS A 137 -1.06 7.14 -12.97
CA LYS A 137 -2.07 7.23 -14.04
C LYS A 137 -3.46 7.48 -13.48
N GLY A 138 -3.75 7.01 -12.26
CA GLY A 138 -5.01 7.19 -11.54
C GLY A 138 -5.26 8.61 -10.97
N ILE A 139 -4.25 9.47 -10.92
CA ILE A 139 -4.39 10.84 -10.38
C ILE A 139 -5.30 11.66 -11.32
N ALA A 140 -6.37 12.29 -10.82
CA ALA A 140 -7.25 13.10 -11.68
C ALA A 140 -6.60 14.42 -12.13
N ASN A 141 -5.94 15.13 -11.22
CA ASN A 141 -5.33 16.43 -11.49
C ASN A 141 -4.10 16.29 -12.42
N ALA A 142 -4.15 16.89 -13.60
CA ALA A 142 -3.09 16.78 -14.62
C ALA A 142 -1.74 17.38 -14.17
N GLY A 143 -1.76 18.47 -13.41
CA GLY A 143 -0.55 19.11 -12.89
C GLY A 143 0.15 18.20 -11.87
N LEU A 144 -0.61 17.71 -10.88
CA LEU A 144 -0.12 16.77 -9.88
C LEU A 144 0.36 15.46 -10.54
N LYS A 145 -0.42 14.90 -11.47
CA LYS A 145 -0.03 13.71 -12.26
C LYS A 145 1.33 13.89 -12.93
N LYS A 146 1.56 15.04 -13.58
CA LYS A 146 2.82 15.33 -14.26
C LYS A 146 3.99 15.47 -13.27
N ALA A 147 3.77 16.13 -12.14
CA ALA A 147 4.75 16.25 -11.07
C ALA A 147 5.13 14.87 -10.50
N THR A 148 4.13 14.08 -10.11
CA THR A 148 4.29 12.73 -9.58
C THR A 148 4.97 11.80 -10.56
N ARG A 149 4.60 11.81 -11.84
CA ARG A 149 5.31 11.05 -12.88
C ARG A 149 6.79 11.39 -12.93
N THR A 150 7.13 12.67 -12.81
CA THR A 150 8.53 13.13 -12.86
C THR A 150 9.31 12.62 -11.64
N ARG A 151 8.72 12.70 -10.45
CA ARG A 151 9.29 12.12 -9.23
C ARG A 151 9.47 10.61 -9.34
N PHE A 152 8.45 9.92 -9.84
CA PHE A 152 8.44 8.48 -10.05
C PHE A 152 9.54 8.02 -11.02
N LYS A 153 9.76 8.73 -12.14
CA LYS A 153 10.87 8.44 -13.06
C LYS A 153 12.23 8.49 -12.37
N SER A 154 12.43 9.47 -11.47
CA SER A 154 13.68 9.60 -10.71
C SER A 154 13.87 8.43 -9.75
N LEU A 155 12.86 8.11 -8.94
CA LEU A 155 12.91 6.98 -8.01
C LEU A 155 13.09 5.64 -8.72
N TYR A 156 12.35 5.41 -9.81
CA TYR A 156 12.44 4.17 -10.58
C TYR A 156 13.82 4.00 -11.25
N SER A 157 14.41 5.09 -11.73
CA SER A 157 15.78 5.07 -12.26
C SER A 157 16.79 4.61 -11.23
N LYS A 158 16.64 5.02 -9.95
CA LYS A 158 17.49 4.53 -8.85
C LYS A 158 17.37 3.00 -8.70
N MET A 159 16.15 2.47 -8.68
CA MET A 159 15.92 1.02 -8.61
C MET A 159 16.50 0.28 -9.81
N LYS A 160 16.35 0.84 -11.01
CA LYS A 160 16.87 0.28 -12.27
C LYS A 160 18.39 0.22 -12.31
N ASN A 161 19.07 1.22 -11.74
CA ASN A 161 20.52 1.22 -11.63
C ASN A 161 21.01 0.07 -10.72
N LEU A 162 20.26 -0.26 -9.67
CA LEU A 162 20.56 -1.39 -8.78
C LEU A 162 20.17 -2.74 -9.40
N ASN A 163 19.05 -2.78 -10.14
CA ASN A 163 18.57 -3.97 -10.83
C ASN A 163 18.12 -3.64 -12.27
N PRO A 164 19.02 -3.77 -13.26
CA PRO A 164 18.70 -3.49 -14.65
C PRO A 164 17.56 -4.35 -15.22
N ARG A 165 17.29 -5.52 -14.62
CA ARG A 165 16.26 -6.48 -15.06
C ARG A 165 14.83 -6.09 -14.69
N LEU A 166 14.61 -5.01 -13.94
CA LEU A 166 13.25 -4.55 -13.62
C LEU A 166 12.41 -4.32 -14.88
N VAL A 167 11.11 -4.58 -14.84
CA VAL A 167 10.24 -4.44 -16.03
C VAL A 167 9.98 -2.97 -16.33
N GLN A 168 10.26 -2.54 -17.56
CA GLN A 168 10.06 -1.15 -17.98
C GLN A 168 8.64 -0.64 -17.68
N VAL A 169 8.56 0.55 -17.06
CA VAL A 169 7.32 1.29 -16.85
C VAL A 169 6.95 2.05 -18.12
N ASP A 170 5.69 1.97 -18.54
CA ASP A 170 5.20 2.81 -19.62
C ASP A 170 4.82 4.19 -19.10
N TRP A 171 5.73 5.14 -19.33
CA TRP A 171 5.57 6.53 -18.93
C TRP A 171 4.69 7.37 -19.87
N LYS A 172 4.27 6.81 -21.00
CA LYS A 172 3.39 7.51 -21.94
C LYS A 172 2.04 7.73 -21.27
N GLU A 173 1.49 8.93 -21.45
CA GLU A 173 0.08 9.15 -21.14
C GLU A 173 -0.73 8.32 -22.14
N ALA A 174 -1.72 7.57 -21.66
CA ALA A 174 -2.77 7.09 -22.54
C ALA A 174 -3.27 8.34 -23.26
N LYS A 175 -3.08 8.42 -24.58
CA LYS A 175 -3.70 9.48 -25.36
C LYS A 175 -5.17 9.40 -25.02
N ALA A 176 -5.70 10.45 -24.39
CA ALA A 176 -7.12 10.53 -24.07
C ALA A 176 -7.89 10.05 -25.30
N GLU A 177 -8.78 9.08 -25.13
CA GLU A 177 -9.82 8.76 -26.10
C GLU A 177 -10.74 9.99 -26.23
N LYS A 178 -10.20 11.05 -26.85
CA LYS A 178 -10.94 12.17 -27.40
C LYS A 178 -11.62 11.63 -28.66
N LYS A 179 -12.77 10.97 -28.48
CA LYS A 179 -13.90 10.85 -29.42
C LYS A 179 -14.82 9.73 -28.93
N ALA A 180 -15.94 10.09 -28.27
CA ALA A 180 -17.27 9.49 -28.49
C ALA A 180 -18.28 9.71 -27.34
N GLU A 181 -18.39 10.89 -26.73
CA GLU A 181 -19.61 11.23 -25.95
C GLU A 181 -20.17 12.64 -26.23
N LEU A 182 -19.73 13.27 -27.31
CA LEU A 182 -20.41 14.42 -27.93
C LEU A 182 -21.06 13.91 -29.22
N GLY A 183 -22.26 13.35 -29.14
CA GLY A 183 -22.99 13.00 -30.36
C GLY A 183 -24.11 11.96 -30.28
N ARG A 184 -24.84 11.81 -29.17
CA ARG A 184 -26.20 11.25 -29.27
C ARG A 184 -27.20 12.19 -28.62
N PRO A 185 -28.16 12.76 -29.39
CA PRO A 185 -29.35 13.32 -28.78
C PRO A 185 -30.08 12.17 -28.09
N PHE A 186 -30.50 12.39 -26.85
CA PHE A 186 -31.54 11.59 -26.24
C PHE A 186 -32.83 11.90 -27.01
N ASP A 187 -33.18 11.05 -27.97
CA ASP A 187 -34.54 10.98 -28.45
C ASP A 187 -35.40 10.43 -27.29
N LEU A 188 -36.36 11.26 -26.88
CA LEU A 188 -37.43 10.91 -25.96
C LEU A 188 -38.55 10.30 -26.79
N ASP A 189 -38.81 9.01 -26.60
CA ASP A 189 -40.12 8.38 -26.81
C ASP A 189 -40.59 7.78 -25.49
#